data_AF-A0A838V778-F1
#
_entry.id   AF-A0A838V778-F1
#
_cell.length_a   1.000
_cell.length_b   1.000
_cell.length_c   1.000
_cell.angle_alpha   90.00
_cell.angle_beta   90.00
_cell.angle_gamma   90.00
#
_symmetry.space_group_name_H-M   'P 1'
#
loop_
_entity.id
_entity.type
_entity.pdbx_description
1 polymer ?
#
loop_
_entity_poly.entity_id
_entity_poly.type
_entity_poly.pdbx_seq_one_letter_code
_entity_poly.pdbx_strand_id
1 'polypeptide(L)'
;MNVEAKGRLLALLVARQINGGLSSGTRPDRPHRRFDQMAHASGVELVSKWQAPVAFYARLKKPAIARIMTGVLGKAAADNCAKMKKDELAAAAAERMAGRGWLPPTLVIAEPEPEAEDASTPFENGIDEEQADDFEEAEAA
;
A
#
# COMPACT_ATOMS: atom_id res chain seq x y z
N MET A 1 16.01 -1.26 28.51
CA MET A 1 15.27 -0.52 27.46
C MET A 1 14.14 0.26 28.13
N ASN A 2 14.10 1.60 28.03
CA ASN A 2 13.05 2.46 28.61
C ASN A 2 11.68 2.21 27.91
N VAL A 3 10.56 2.52 28.58
CA VAL A 3 9.18 2.45 28.07
C VAL A 3 9.04 3.15 26.71
N GLU A 4 9.63 4.33 26.54
CA GLU A 4 9.59 5.06 25.26
C GLU A 4 10.28 4.26 24.13
N ALA A 5 11.43 3.65 24.41
CA ALA A 5 12.14 2.84 23.44
C ALA A 5 11.36 1.56 23.09
N LYS A 6 10.67 0.96 24.06
CA LYS A 6 9.75 -0.16 23.81
C LYS A 6 8.56 0.28 22.94
N GLY A 7 7.99 1.45 23.21
CA GLY A 7 6.91 2.04 22.41
C GLY A 7 7.31 2.31 20.97
N ARG A 8 8.50 2.89 20.73
CA ARG A 8 9.03 3.11 19.37
C ARG A 8 9.27 1.80 18.62
N LEU A 9 9.78 0.77 19.30
CA LEU A 9 9.95 -0.55 18.70
C LEU A 9 8.60 -1.17 18.34
N LEU A 10 7.61 -1.12 19.24
CA LEU A 10 6.26 -1.60 18.97
C LEU A 10 5.64 -0.88 17.77
N ALA A 11 5.71 0.46 17.72
CA ALA A 11 5.22 1.24 16.60
C ALA A 11 5.88 0.82 15.28
N LEU A 12 7.20 0.61 15.28
CA LEU A 12 7.93 0.12 14.10
C LEU A 12 7.52 -1.30 13.68
N LEU A 13 7.31 -2.19 14.65
CA LEU A 13 6.86 -3.56 14.39
C LEU A 13 5.43 -3.59 13.82
N VAL A 14 4.53 -2.78 14.36
CA VAL A 14 3.14 -2.66 13.88
C VAL A 14 3.09 -2.02 12.50
N ALA A 15 3.83 -0.93 12.28
CA ALA A 15 3.89 -0.27 10.97
C ALA A 15 4.37 -1.22 9.86
N ARG A 16 5.29 -2.16 10.17
CA ARG A 16 5.75 -3.19 9.23
C ARG A 16 4.67 -4.21 8.83
N GLN A 17 3.60 -4.37 9.61
CA GLN A 17 2.49 -5.26 9.28
C GLN A 17 1.50 -4.60 8.30
N ILE A 18 1.56 -3.28 8.12
CA ILE A 18 0.68 -2.56 7.21
C ILE A 18 1.14 -2.83 5.77
N ASN A 19 0.32 -3.55 5.00
CA ASN A 19 0.57 -3.84 3.59
C ASN A 19 -0.57 -3.27 2.73
N GLY A 20 -0.24 -2.29 1.88
CA GLY A 20 -1.15 -1.73 0.87
C GLY A 20 -1.12 -2.48 -0.46
N GLY A 21 -0.53 -3.67 -0.53
CA GLY A 21 -0.52 -4.50 -1.73
C GLY A 21 -1.91 -5.04 -2.05
N LEU A 22 -2.33 -4.97 -3.31
CA LEU A 22 -3.53 -5.66 -3.79
C LEU A 22 -3.27 -7.17 -3.71
N SER A 23 -4.00 -7.88 -2.84
CA SER A 23 -4.02 -9.35 -2.85
C SER A 23 -4.55 -9.84 -4.19
N SER A 24 -4.04 -10.97 -4.68
CA SER A 24 -4.46 -11.55 -5.97
C SER A 24 -5.98 -11.77 -5.95
N GLY A 25 -6.72 -11.01 -6.77
CA GLY A 25 -8.19 -11.02 -6.79
C GLY A 25 -8.83 -9.66 -6.50
N THR A 26 -8.06 -8.71 -5.96
CA THR A 26 -8.52 -7.33 -5.79
C THR A 26 -8.44 -6.59 -7.12
N ARG A 27 -9.50 -5.85 -7.42
CA ARG A 27 -9.64 -5.03 -8.62
C ARG A 27 -8.47 -4.03 -8.71
N PRO A 28 -7.64 -4.06 -9.78
CA PRO A 28 -6.45 -3.22 -9.91
C PRO A 28 -6.76 -1.72 -10.05
N ASP A 29 -8.04 -1.38 -10.23
CA ASP A 29 -8.56 -0.04 -10.43
C ASP A 29 -8.85 0.73 -9.14
N ARG A 30 -8.81 0.10 -7.96
CA ARG A 30 -9.16 0.78 -6.70
C ARG A 30 -8.01 0.79 -5.70
N PRO A 31 -7.55 1.97 -5.24
CA PRO A 31 -6.56 2.05 -4.18
C PRO A 31 -7.17 1.58 -2.84
N HIS A 32 -6.30 1.14 -1.92
CA HIS A 32 -6.72 0.66 -0.62
C HIS A 32 -7.12 1.84 0.27
N ARG A 33 -8.42 2.16 0.34
CA ARG A 33 -8.96 3.32 1.08
C ARG A 33 -8.40 3.45 2.50
N ARG A 34 -8.34 2.34 3.26
CA ARG A 34 -7.79 2.33 4.63
C ARG A 34 -6.30 2.67 4.66
N PHE A 35 -5.53 2.21 3.67
CA PHE A 35 -4.12 2.53 3.55
C PHE A 35 -3.91 4.01 3.23
N ASP A 36 -4.70 4.58 2.31
CA ASP A 36 -4.61 6.00 1.96
C ASP A 36 -4.99 6.90 3.14
N GLN A 37 -6.01 6.54 3.92
CA GLN A 37 -6.36 7.23 5.17
C GLN A 37 -5.19 7.23 6.16
N MET A 38 -4.55 6.07 6.37
CA MET A 38 -3.38 5.95 7.26
C MET A 38 -2.17 6.75 6.73
N ALA A 39 -1.90 6.68 5.44
CA ALA A 39 -0.80 7.39 4.80
C ALA A 39 -1.01 8.92 4.86
N HIS A 40 -2.24 9.38 4.65
CA HIS A 40 -2.63 10.78 4.78
C HIS A 40 -2.52 11.26 6.23
N ALA A 41 -3.07 10.51 7.19
CA ALA A 41 -3.02 10.88 8.61
C ALA A 41 -1.59 10.89 9.19
N SER A 42 -0.70 10.05 8.65
CA SER A 42 0.71 10.01 9.06
C SER A 42 1.60 11.08 8.42
N GLY A 43 1.08 11.84 7.45
CA GLY A 43 1.82 12.93 6.79
C GLY A 43 3.06 12.46 6.04
N VAL A 44 3.03 11.25 5.45
CA VAL A 44 4.20 10.67 4.79
C VAL A 44 4.40 11.28 3.41
N GLU A 45 5.47 12.06 3.27
CA GLU A 45 5.95 12.59 1.99
C GLU A 45 6.63 11.51 1.13
N LEU A 46 5.82 10.69 0.43
CA LEU A 46 6.33 9.61 -0.43
C LEU A 46 7.24 10.11 -1.54
N VAL A 47 6.98 11.32 -2.08
CA VAL A 47 7.81 11.94 -3.12
C VAL A 47 9.26 12.13 -2.67
N SER A 48 9.49 12.41 -1.38
CA SER A 48 10.83 12.57 -0.81
C SER A 48 11.53 11.24 -0.51
N LYS A 49 10.77 10.16 -0.29
CA LYS A 49 11.29 8.86 0.17
C LYS A 49 11.37 7.82 -0.94
N TRP A 50 10.64 8.01 -2.03
CA TRP A 50 10.60 7.10 -3.16
C TRP A 50 11.57 7.52 -4.25
N GLN A 51 12.37 6.56 -4.71
CA GLN A 51 13.14 6.70 -5.93
C GLN A 51 13.05 5.38 -6.69
N ALA A 52 12.56 5.43 -7.93
CA ALA A 52 12.41 4.23 -8.74
C ALA A 52 13.78 3.61 -9.07
N PRO A 53 14.06 2.36 -8.64
CA PRO A 53 15.34 1.70 -8.92
C PRO A 53 15.42 1.23 -10.38
N VAL A 54 16.63 0.94 -10.88
CA VAL A 54 16.84 0.41 -12.24
C VAL A 54 16.02 -0.87 -12.48
N ALA A 55 15.93 -1.75 -11.47
CA ALA A 55 15.16 -2.99 -11.54
C ALA A 55 13.65 -2.76 -11.77
N PHE A 56 13.11 -1.60 -11.35
CA PHE A 56 11.72 -1.24 -11.62
C PHE A 56 11.52 -0.96 -13.12
N TYR A 57 12.36 -0.11 -13.70
CA TYR A 57 12.28 0.21 -15.13
C TYR A 57 12.57 -1.01 -16.02
N ALA A 58 13.46 -1.91 -15.60
CA ALA A 58 13.75 -3.15 -16.33
C ALA A 58 12.52 -4.07 -16.47
N ARG A 59 11.55 -3.99 -15.55
CA ARG A 59 10.28 -4.73 -15.63
C ARG A 59 9.26 -4.09 -16.57
N LEU A 60 9.41 -2.80 -16.88
CA LEU A 60 8.49 -2.07 -17.74
C LEU A 60 8.78 -2.32 -19.23
N LYS A 61 7.74 -2.19 -20.06
CA LYS A 61 7.87 -2.20 -21.52
C LYS A 61 8.52 -0.88 -21.98
N LYS A 62 9.38 -0.92 -23.00
CA LYS A 62 10.01 0.28 -23.60
C LYS A 62 9.05 1.47 -23.81
N PRO A 63 7.85 1.31 -24.41
CA PRO A 63 6.91 2.43 -24.59
C PRO A 63 6.37 2.99 -23.27
N ALA A 64 6.26 2.18 -22.22
CA ALA A 64 5.84 2.65 -20.91
C ALA A 64 6.92 3.53 -20.26
N ILE A 65 8.20 3.14 -20.36
CA ILE A 65 9.32 3.94 -19.87
C ILE A 65 9.36 5.30 -20.60
N ALA A 66 9.21 5.31 -21.93
CA ALA A 66 9.19 6.53 -22.72
C ALA A 66 8.03 7.48 -22.33
N ARG A 67 6.83 6.95 -22.06
CA ARG A 67 5.69 7.75 -21.57
C ARG A 67 5.97 8.39 -20.21
N ILE A 68 6.52 7.62 -19.28
CA ILE A 68 6.90 8.11 -17.94
C ILE A 68 7.93 9.23 -18.07
N MET A 69 8.99 9.00 -18.86
CA MET A 69 10.03 10.01 -19.11
C MET A 69 9.47 11.26 -19.80
N THR A 70 8.55 11.10 -20.75
CA THR A 70 7.91 12.25 -21.42
C THR A 70 7.10 13.10 -20.45
N GLY A 71 6.36 12.47 -19.52
CA GLY A 71 5.56 13.19 -18.54
C GLY A 71 6.38 14.01 -17.55
N VAL A 72 7.60 13.55 -17.21
CA VAL A 72 8.42 14.18 -16.17
C VAL A 72 9.55 15.07 -16.72
N LEU A 73 10.17 14.65 -17.82
CA LEU A 73 11.34 15.31 -18.41
C LEU A 73 11.02 16.03 -19.73
N GLY A 74 9.81 15.82 -20.27
CA GLY A 74 9.41 16.35 -21.58
C GLY A 74 9.84 15.47 -22.76
N LYS A 75 9.29 15.77 -23.93
CA LYS A 75 9.41 14.94 -25.16
C LYS A 75 10.87 14.78 -25.64
N ALA A 76 11.67 15.84 -25.54
CA ALA A 76 13.07 15.82 -25.99
C ALA A 76 13.95 14.80 -25.25
N ALA A 77 13.70 14.59 -23.95
CA ALA A 77 14.44 13.62 -23.15
C ALA A 77 14.03 12.17 -23.48
N ALA A 78 12.75 11.95 -23.81
CA ALA A 78 12.25 10.64 -24.20
C ALA A 78 12.74 10.22 -25.59
N ASP A 79 12.80 11.15 -26.55
CA ASP A 79 13.26 10.88 -27.92
C ASP A 79 14.74 10.49 -27.97
N ASN A 80 15.58 11.10 -27.11
CA ASN A 80 17.00 10.73 -26.97
C ASN A 80 17.19 9.29 -26.49
N CYS A 81 16.29 8.79 -25.64
CA CYS A 81 16.37 7.45 -25.07
C CYS A 81 15.61 6.40 -25.90
N ALA A 82 14.77 6.81 -26.86
CA ALA A 82 13.96 5.90 -27.68
C ALA A 82 14.78 4.91 -28.51
N LYS A 83 16.02 5.27 -28.89
CA LYS A 83 16.91 4.42 -29.69
C LYS A 83 17.74 3.42 -28.86
N MET A 84 17.73 3.53 -27.52
CA MET A 84 18.55 2.69 -26.65
C MET A 84 18.02 1.26 -26.49
N LYS A 85 18.91 0.34 -26.13
CA LYS A 85 18.53 -1.03 -25.71
C LYS A 85 17.73 -0.95 -24.40
N LYS A 86 16.95 -1.99 -24.09
CA LYS A 86 16.00 -1.97 -22.95
C LYS A 86 16.72 -1.74 -21.61
N ASP A 87 17.85 -2.41 -21.40
CA ASP A 87 18.59 -2.35 -20.14
C ASP A 87 19.30 -1.00 -19.99
N GLU A 88 19.89 -0.49 -21.08
CA GLU A 88 20.46 0.86 -21.15
C GLU A 88 19.38 1.93 -20.90
N LEU A 89 18.19 1.76 -21.48
CA LEU A 89 17.04 2.64 -21.26
C LEU A 89 16.59 2.63 -19.79
N ALA A 90 16.60 1.48 -19.13
CA ALA A 90 16.24 1.37 -17.71
C ALA A 90 17.23 2.10 -16.80
N ALA A 91 18.53 1.96 -17.06
CA ALA A 91 19.57 2.69 -16.33
C ALA A 91 19.48 4.21 -16.59
N ALA A 92 19.35 4.59 -17.86
CA ALA A 92 19.18 5.97 -18.30
C ALA A 92 17.94 6.65 -17.70
N ALA A 93 16.84 5.91 -17.55
CA ALA A 93 15.62 6.39 -16.92
C ALA A 93 15.82 6.59 -15.41
N ALA A 94 16.42 5.63 -14.72
CA ALA A 94 16.68 5.74 -13.28
C ALA A 94 17.55 6.95 -12.94
N GLU A 95 18.60 7.20 -13.73
CA GLU A 95 19.50 8.34 -13.55
C GLU A 95 18.80 9.68 -13.82
N ARG A 96 18.12 9.83 -14.95
CA ARG A 96 17.48 11.11 -15.32
C ARG A 96 16.26 11.44 -14.48
N MET A 97 15.60 10.43 -13.93
CA MET A 97 14.45 10.57 -13.03
C MET A 97 14.87 10.73 -11.57
N ALA A 98 16.18 10.62 -11.26
CA ALA A 98 16.70 10.84 -9.91
C ALA A 98 16.42 12.28 -9.46
N GLY A 99 15.83 12.43 -8.26
CA GLY A 99 15.55 13.75 -7.68
C GLY A 99 14.43 14.55 -8.35
N ARG A 100 13.71 13.99 -9.34
CA ARG A 100 12.57 14.65 -10.01
C ARG A 100 11.24 14.50 -9.28
N GLY A 101 11.21 13.74 -8.19
CA GLY A 101 10.01 13.55 -7.37
C GLY A 101 8.87 12.81 -8.08
N TRP A 102 9.18 11.98 -9.07
CA TRP A 102 8.16 11.20 -9.76
C TRP A 102 7.71 9.99 -8.93
N LEU A 103 6.40 9.77 -8.90
CA LEU A 103 5.76 8.68 -8.19
C LEU A 103 4.86 7.87 -9.15
N PRO A 104 4.95 6.53 -9.16
CA PRO A 104 4.00 5.68 -9.86
C PRO A 104 2.56 5.97 -9.39
N PRO A 105 1.53 5.87 -10.27
CA PRO A 105 0.14 6.11 -9.90
C PRO A 105 -0.34 5.27 -8.71
N THR A 106 0.17 4.04 -8.57
CA THR A 106 -0.15 3.12 -7.47
C THR A 106 0.40 3.56 -6.11
N LEU A 107 1.33 4.51 -6.09
CA LEU A 107 1.92 5.05 -4.87
C LEU A 107 1.41 6.46 -4.56
N VAL A 108 0.58 7.06 -5.42
CA VAL A 108 -0.05 8.36 -5.14
C VAL A 108 -1.09 8.15 -4.05
N ILE A 109 -0.89 8.81 -2.91
CA ILE A 109 -1.85 8.80 -1.80
C ILE A 109 -3.06 9.62 -2.24
N ALA A 110 -4.23 8.98 -2.29
CA ALA A 110 -5.48 9.68 -2.55
C ALA A 110 -5.89 10.49 -1.31
N GLU A 111 -6.50 11.66 -1.53
CA GLU A 111 -7.15 12.40 -0.44
C GLU A 111 -8.32 11.54 0.10
N PRO A 112 -8.41 11.34 1.43
CA PRO A 112 -9.45 10.49 1.98
C PRO A 112 -10.82 11.14 1.79
N GLU A 113 -11.70 10.50 1.02
CA GLU A 113 -13.12 10.88 1.01
C GLU A 113 -13.70 10.73 2.42
N PRO A 114 -14.50 11.70 2.90
CA PRO A 114 -15.06 11.68 4.25
C PRO A 114 -15.78 10.36 4.48
N GLU A 115 -15.54 9.76 5.65
CA GLU A 115 -16.20 8.54 6.06
C GLU A 115 -17.70 8.82 6.16
N ALA A 116 -18.46 8.41 5.14
CA ALA A 116 -19.84 8.02 5.37
C ALA A 116 -19.76 6.91 6.42
N GLU A 117 -20.33 7.20 7.58
CA GLU A 117 -20.39 6.35 8.76
C GLU A 117 -20.75 4.93 8.33
N ASP A 118 -19.74 4.04 8.33
CA ASP A 118 -19.99 2.60 8.23
C ASP A 118 -20.77 2.26 9.49
N ALA A 119 -22.10 2.23 9.37
CA ALA A 119 -23.01 1.74 10.39
C ALA A 119 -22.46 0.39 10.85
N SER A 120 -21.94 0.37 12.08
CA SER A 120 -21.51 -0.86 12.72
C SER A 120 -22.72 -1.79 12.73
N THR A 121 -22.70 -2.83 11.89
CA THR A 121 -23.51 -4.01 12.15
C THR A 121 -22.95 -4.59 13.44
N PRO A 122 -23.70 -4.61 14.56
CA PRO A 122 -23.19 -5.17 15.79
C PRO A 122 -22.76 -6.61 15.52
N PHE A 123 -21.54 -6.94 15.91
CA PHE A 123 -21.06 -8.31 15.99
C PHE A 123 -21.97 -9.01 17.01
N GLU A 124 -22.92 -9.82 16.55
CA GLU A 124 -23.77 -10.64 17.41
C GLU A 124 -22.86 -11.58 18.21
N ASN A 125 -22.62 -11.22 19.48
CA ASN A 125 -22.05 -12.12 20.47
C ASN A 125 -23.10 -13.21 20.76
N GLY A 126 -23.12 -14.27 19.96
CA GLY A 126 -23.79 -15.51 20.29
C GLY A 126 -23.00 -16.26 21.36
N ILE A 127 -23.14 -15.83 22.61
CA ILE A 127 -22.80 -16.64 23.78
C ILE A 127 -24.13 -17.24 24.25
N ASP A 128 -24.41 -18.47 23.81
CA ASP A 128 -25.51 -19.28 24.35
C ASP A 128 -25.13 -19.74 25.76
N GLU A 129 -25.59 -19.00 26.77
CA GLU A 129 -25.72 -19.49 28.15
C GLU A 129 -27.22 -19.60 28.46
N GLU A 130 -27.81 -20.78 28.27
CA GLU A 130 -28.89 -21.32 29.12
C GLU A 130 -29.42 -22.67 28.57
N GLN A 131 -28.95 -23.76 29.17
CA GLN A 131 -29.82 -24.90 29.48
C GLN A 131 -29.22 -25.65 30.66
N ALA A 132 -29.54 -25.14 31.86
CA ALA A 132 -29.58 -25.92 33.08
C ALA A 132 -31.04 -26.40 33.21
N ASP A 133 -31.25 -27.71 33.11
CA ASP A 133 -32.40 -28.52 33.52
C ASP A 133 -32.19 -29.89 32.83
N ASP A 134 -32.23 -31.08 33.41
CA ASP A 134 -32.56 -31.55 34.75
C ASP A 134 -31.98 -32.99 34.78
N PHE A 135 -31.08 -33.32 35.72
CA PHE A 135 -30.57 -34.69 35.89
C PHE A 135 -31.43 -35.36 36.95
N GLU A 136 -32.55 -35.94 36.51
CA GLU A 136 -33.46 -36.67 37.39
C GLU A 136 -32.80 -38.00 37.81
N GLU A 137 -32.55 -38.09 39.11
CA GLU A 137 -31.99 -39.21 39.85
C GLU A 137 -32.98 -40.38 39.88
N ALA A 138 -32.60 -41.54 39.32
CA ALA A 138 -33.35 -42.77 39.44
C ALA A 138 -32.51 -43.84 40.15
N GLU A 139 -32.72 -44.00 41.45
CA GLU A 139 -32.36 -45.21 42.20
C GLU A 139 -33.58 -45.78 42.94
N ALA A 140 -33.70 -47.12 42.86
CA ALA A 140 -34.48 -48.05 43.70
C ALA A 140 -35.97 -48.31 43.38
N ALA A 141 -36.22 -49.48 42.76
CA ALA A 141 -37.11 -50.53 43.29
C ALA A 141 -36.77 -51.89 42.65
#